data_AF-A0A413NR08-F1
#
_entry.id   AF-A0A413NR08-F1
#
_cell.length_a   1.000
_cell.length_b   1.000
_cell.length_c   1.000
_cell.angle_alpha   90.00
_cell.angle_beta   90.00
_cell.angle_gamma   90.00
#
_symmetry.space_group_name_H-M   'P 1'
#
loop_
_entity.id
_entity.type
_entity.pdbx_description
1 polymer ?
#
loop_
_entity_poly.entity_id
_entity_poly.type
_entity_poly.pdbx_seq_one_letter_code
_entity_poly.pdbx_strand_id
1 'polypeptide(L)'
;MGFTTPCFIRKNTPDLRKKLEELGYNHPTDVVEDERFCIATSPVNCNYHIIIKGAFDDTNPYYTWNCAGRIDCGTNEELFLAIAALRDDTDKNQWLVLDHDNIWEAVGCYQYKGDFILCNHDRWYCGTDVAQAHKATVKELQELFSQKIQVPQIEWNINDVINKD
;
A
#
# COMPACT_ATOMS: atom_id res chain seq x y z
N MET A 1 4.34 4.55 -18.44
CA MET A 1 3.65 4.60 -17.14
C MET A 1 2.33 3.88 -17.26
N GLY A 2 2.32 2.64 -16.77
CA GLY A 2 1.15 1.77 -16.81
C GLY A 2 0.87 1.26 -15.42
N PHE A 3 0.15 2.06 -14.63
CA PHE A 3 -0.46 1.54 -13.42
C PHE A 3 -1.38 0.37 -13.80
N THR A 4 -1.38 -0.69 -13.00
CA THR A 4 -2.06 -1.95 -13.37
C THR A 4 -3.35 -2.18 -12.61
N THR A 5 -3.46 -1.62 -11.40
CA THR A 5 -4.49 -2.02 -10.45
C THR A 5 -5.35 -0.84 -10.00
N PRO A 6 -6.66 -0.82 -10.33
CA PRO A 6 -7.55 0.25 -9.91
C PRO A 6 -8.03 0.02 -8.47
N CYS A 7 -8.04 1.06 -7.64
CA CYS A 7 -8.45 0.99 -6.24
C CYS A 7 -9.11 2.30 -5.79
N PHE A 8 -9.77 2.27 -4.63
CA PHE A 8 -10.32 3.47 -4.01
C PHE A 8 -10.19 3.43 -2.49
N ILE A 9 -10.24 4.62 -1.90
CA ILE A 9 -10.23 4.83 -0.45
C ILE A 9 -11.36 5.75 -0.05
N ARG A 10 -12.05 5.41 1.03
CA ARG A 10 -13.20 6.14 1.60
C ARG A 10 -12.78 7.36 2.43
N LYS A 11 -11.67 7.97 2.03
CA LYS A 11 -11.00 9.10 2.67
C LYS A 11 -10.44 10.01 1.57
N ASN A 12 -10.42 11.31 1.84
CA ASN A 12 -9.87 12.30 0.92
C ASN A 12 -9.09 13.33 1.74
N THR A 13 -7.77 13.15 1.82
CA THR A 13 -6.86 14.08 2.51
C THR A 13 -5.88 14.71 1.52
N PRO A 14 -5.39 15.92 1.78
CA PRO A 14 -4.31 16.52 0.99
C PRO A 14 -3.07 15.64 0.89
N ASP A 15 -2.69 14.98 1.99
CA ASP A 15 -1.51 14.12 2.03
C ASP A 15 -1.63 12.90 1.11
N LEU A 16 -2.82 12.28 1.05
CA LEU A 16 -3.08 11.16 0.14
C LEU A 16 -2.97 11.60 -1.32
N ARG A 17 -3.53 12.77 -1.66
CA ARG A 17 -3.47 13.33 -3.02
C ARG A 17 -2.03 13.61 -3.44
N LYS A 18 -1.25 14.22 -2.56
CA LYS A 18 0.18 14.47 -2.79
C LYS A 18 0.97 13.19 -3.01
N LYS A 19 0.73 12.15 -2.21
CA LYS A 19 1.39 10.84 -2.38
C LYS A 19 1.02 10.18 -3.71
N LEU A 20 -0.21 10.32 -4.19
CA LEU A 20 -0.61 9.85 -5.53
C LEU A 20 0.10 10.62 -6.65
N GLU A 21 0.24 11.94 -6.50
CA GLU A 21 0.98 12.78 -7.44
C GLU A 21 2.47 12.41 -7.48
N GLU A 22 3.08 12.12 -6.32
CA GLU A 22 4.44 11.60 -6.20
C GLU A 22 4.60 10.20 -6.84
N LEU A 23 3.54 9.38 -6.82
CA LEU A 23 3.51 8.12 -7.56
C LEU A 23 3.43 8.34 -9.08
N GLY A 24 2.91 9.49 -9.53
CA GLY A 24 2.77 9.85 -10.95
C GLY A 24 1.33 9.93 -11.45
N TYR A 25 0.34 9.95 -10.56
CA TYR A 25 -1.05 10.21 -10.94
C TYR A 25 -1.30 11.70 -11.16
N ASN A 26 -2.06 12.03 -12.20
CA ASN A 26 -2.53 13.38 -12.46
C ASN A 26 -3.68 13.76 -11.52
N HIS A 27 -3.64 15.01 -11.04
CA HIS A 27 -4.66 15.60 -10.18
C HIS A 27 -5.91 16.03 -10.98
N PRO A 28 -7.13 15.91 -10.41
CA PRO A 28 -8.36 16.37 -11.03
C PRO A 28 -8.52 17.90 -10.88
N THR A 29 -9.04 18.57 -11.91
CA THR A 29 -9.19 20.04 -11.94
C THR A 29 -9.94 20.62 -10.73
N ASP A 30 -10.94 19.89 -10.23
CA ASP A 30 -11.73 20.28 -9.07
C ASP A 30 -11.37 19.42 -7.85
N VAL A 31 -10.70 20.03 -6.88
CA VAL A 31 -10.40 19.40 -5.60
C VAL A 31 -11.39 19.87 -4.55
N VAL A 32 -12.23 18.96 -4.07
CA VAL A 32 -13.20 19.24 -2.99
C VAL A 32 -12.72 18.60 -1.71
N GLU A 33 -12.52 19.41 -0.67
CA GLU A 33 -12.13 18.95 0.67
C GLU A 33 -13.37 18.81 1.57
N ASP A 34 -14.00 17.64 1.49
CA ASP A 34 -15.19 17.33 2.28
C ASP A 34 -15.20 15.83 2.59
N GLU A 35 -15.55 15.47 3.82
CA GLU A 35 -15.53 14.10 4.33
C GLU A 35 -16.48 13.15 3.61
N ARG A 36 -17.45 13.68 2.87
CA ARG A 36 -18.38 12.91 2.02
C ARG A 36 -17.71 12.43 0.75
N PHE A 37 -16.50 12.89 0.44
CA PHE A 37 -15.76 12.51 -0.75
C PHE A 37 -14.62 11.52 -0.45
N CYS A 38 -14.28 10.77 -1.49
CA CYS A 38 -13.34 9.66 -1.55
C CYS A 38 -12.38 9.87 -2.71
N ILE A 39 -11.32 9.08 -2.73
CA ILE A 39 -10.39 9.06 -3.86
C ILE A 39 -10.49 7.72 -4.58
N ALA A 40 -10.59 7.75 -5.90
CA ALA A 40 -10.55 6.56 -6.76
C ALA A 40 -9.45 6.71 -7.80
N THR A 41 -8.60 5.70 -7.97
CA THR A 41 -7.60 5.70 -9.03
C THR A 41 -8.19 5.23 -10.35
N SER A 42 -7.63 5.76 -11.43
CA SER A 42 -7.89 5.35 -12.81
C SER A 42 -6.54 5.09 -13.47
N PRO A 43 -6.05 3.83 -13.40
CA PRO A 43 -4.76 3.44 -13.94
C PRO A 43 -4.62 3.72 -15.44
N VAL A 44 -5.69 3.45 -16.20
CA VAL A 44 -5.75 3.64 -17.66
C VAL A 44 -5.43 5.07 -18.07
N ASN A 45 -5.92 6.06 -17.32
CA ASN A 45 -5.71 7.47 -17.62
C ASN A 45 -4.60 8.10 -16.76
N CYS A 46 -3.93 7.31 -15.92
CA CYS A 46 -2.94 7.78 -14.95
C CYS A 46 -3.44 8.98 -14.13
N ASN A 47 -4.68 8.95 -13.65
CA ASN A 47 -5.28 10.03 -12.85
C ASN A 47 -6.04 9.46 -11.65
N TYR A 48 -6.40 10.35 -10.73
CA TYR A 48 -7.34 10.02 -9.65
C TYR A 48 -8.55 10.95 -9.69
N HIS A 49 -9.66 10.46 -9.17
CA HIS A 49 -10.95 11.17 -9.12
C HIS A 49 -11.40 11.34 -7.68
N ILE A 50 -12.05 12.48 -7.41
CA ILE A 50 -12.73 12.75 -6.15
C ILE A 50 -14.21 12.45 -6.34
N ILE A 51 -14.71 11.48 -5.57
CA ILE A 51 -16.03 10.88 -5.79
C ILE A 51 -16.80 10.88 -4.48
N ILE A 52 -18.11 11.14 -4.52
CA ILE A 52 -18.96 11.05 -3.32
C ILE A 52 -19.06 9.60 -2.82
N LYS A 53 -18.95 9.39 -1.51
CA LYS A 53 -19.01 8.07 -0.84
C LYS A 53 -20.16 7.21 -1.33
N GLY A 54 -21.36 7.80 -1.39
CA GLY A 54 -22.58 7.10 -1.78
C GLY A 54 -22.54 6.53 -3.20
N ALA A 55 -21.68 7.04 -4.09
CA ALA A 55 -21.56 6.51 -5.44
C ALA A 55 -20.81 5.16 -5.51
N PHE A 56 -20.09 4.73 -4.46
CA PHE A 56 -19.51 3.38 -4.44
C PHE A 56 -20.49 2.32 -3.95
N ASP A 57 -21.43 2.72 -3.10
CA ASP A 57 -22.43 1.84 -2.49
C ASP A 57 -23.76 1.85 -3.26
N ASP A 58 -23.85 2.63 -4.34
CA ASP A 58 -25.00 2.66 -5.22
C ASP A 58 -25.15 1.31 -5.93
N THR A 59 -26.37 0.79 -5.96
CA THR A 59 -26.72 -0.47 -6.61
C THR A 59 -27.07 -0.29 -8.08
N ASN A 60 -27.27 0.95 -8.52
CA ASN A 60 -27.53 1.30 -9.90
C ASN A 60 -26.22 1.27 -10.71
N PRO A 61 -26.09 0.36 -11.70
CA PRO A 61 -24.86 0.20 -12.48
C PRO A 61 -24.49 1.44 -13.31
N TYR A 62 -25.42 2.38 -13.54
CA TYR A 62 -25.17 3.61 -14.29
C TYR A 62 -24.62 4.76 -13.43
N TYR A 63 -24.77 4.68 -12.11
CA TYR A 63 -24.30 5.69 -11.16
C TYR A 63 -23.16 5.19 -10.27
N THR A 64 -23.04 3.87 -10.11
CA THR A 64 -22.05 3.29 -9.23
C THR A 64 -20.65 3.26 -9.84
N TRP A 65 -19.66 3.63 -9.03
CA TRP A 65 -18.24 3.58 -9.41
C TRP A 65 -17.56 2.25 -9.06
N ASN A 66 -18.31 1.34 -8.42
CA ASN A 66 -17.87 0.00 -8.05
C ASN A 66 -17.81 -0.96 -9.26
N CYS A 67 -18.42 -0.61 -10.40
CA CYS A 67 -18.52 -1.46 -11.58
C CYS A 67 -17.20 -1.72 -12.35
N ALA A 68 -16.07 -1.12 -11.96
CA ALA A 68 -14.81 -1.25 -12.70
C ALA A 68 -13.80 -2.22 -12.05
N GLY A 69 -14.23 -3.09 -11.13
CA GLY A 69 -13.34 -4.02 -10.44
C GLY A 69 -12.32 -3.33 -9.52
N ARG A 70 -12.66 -2.14 -9.04
CA ARG A 70 -11.80 -1.38 -8.11
C ARG A 70 -11.76 -2.05 -6.75
N ILE A 71 -10.57 -2.15 -6.18
CA ILE A 71 -10.39 -2.68 -4.83
C ILE A 71 -10.76 -1.61 -3.80
N ASP A 72 -11.70 -1.93 -2.90
CA ASP A 72 -12.05 -1.09 -1.75
C ASP A 72 -10.99 -1.23 -0.66
N CYS A 73 -10.24 -0.15 -0.40
CA CYS A 73 -9.23 -0.11 0.66
C CYS A 73 -9.80 0.37 2.00
N GLY A 74 -11.12 0.60 2.08
CA GLY A 74 -11.79 1.15 3.25
C GLY A 74 -11.22 2.51 3.59
N THR A 75 -10.62 2.64 4.78
CA THR A 75 -9.89 3.83 5.22
C THR A 75 -8.39 3.58 5.42
N ASN A 76 -7.89 2.42 4.97
CA ASN A 76 -6.48 2.05 5.11
C ASN A 76 -5.64 2.74 4.02
N GLU A 77 -4.95 3.82 4.42
CA GLU A 77 -4.12 4.62 3.52
C GLU A 77 -2.92 3.84 2.97
N GLU A 78 -2.31 2.99 3.78
CA GLU A 78 -1.10 2.25 3.39
C GLU A 78 -1.43 1.18 2.34
N LEU A 79 -2.51 0.43 2.56
CA LEU A 79 -3.02 -0.53 1.58
C LEU A 79 -3.41 0.18 0.26
N PHE A 80 -4.10 1.32 0.37
CA PHE A 80 -4.50 2.09 -0.80
C PHE A 80 -3.29 2.52 -1.64
N LEU A 81 -2.29 3.12 -1.01
CA LEU A 81 -1.08 3.59 -1.69
C LEU A 81 -0.25 2.43 -2.26
N ALA A 82 -0.14 1.31 -1.53
CA ALA A 82 0.56 0.13 -2.01
C ALA A 82 -0.07 -0.46 -3.27
N ILE A 83 -1.41 -0.57 -3.30
CA ILE A 83 -2.13 -1.03 -4.49
C ILE A 83 -2.04 0.00 -5.62
N ALA A 84 -2.20 1.29 -5.31
CA ALA A 84 -2.12 2.37 -6.30
C ALA A 84 -0.74 2.47 -6.96
N ALA A 85 0.33 2.06 -6.26
CA ALA A 85 1.69 2.07 -6.77
C ALA A 85 2.02 0.93 -7.75
N LEU A 86 1.19 -0.12 -7.84
CA LEU A 86 1.41 -1.27 -8.73
C LEU A 86 1.45 -0.84 -10.19
N ARG A 87 2.57 -1.12 -10.86
CA ARG A 87 2.81 -0.76 -12.26
C ARG A 87 3.92 -1.61 -12.88
N ASP A 88 3.86 -1.77 -14.20
CA ASP A 88 4.79 -2.67 -14.91
C ASP A 88 6.11 -1.99 -15.31
N ASP A 89 6.17 -0.66 -15.36
CA ASP A 89 7.27 0.07 -15.97
C ASP A 89 8.39 0.51 -15.00
N THR A 90 8.21 0.29 -13.70
CA THR A 90 9.20 0.53 -12.65
C THR A 90 8.92 -0.42 -11.48
N ASP A 91 9.88 -0.58 -10.58
CA ASP A 91 9.72 -1.22 -9.27
C ASP A 91 9.65 -0.19 -8.13
N LYS A 92 9.92 1.08 -8.43
CA LYS A 92 10.00 2.14 -7.42
C LYS A 92 8.66 2.36 -6.73
N ASN A 93 8.72 2.50 -5.41
CA ASN A 93 7.59 2.66 -4.49
C ASN A 93 6.63 1.47 -4.49
N GLN A 94 7.06 0.29 -4.95
CA GLN A 94 6.27 -0.94 -4.87
C GLN A 94 6.83 -1.89 -3.82
N TRP A 95 5.94 -2.63 -3.18
CA TRP A 95 6.33 -3.72 -2.30
C TRP A 95 6.74 -4.93 -3.14
N LEU A 96 7.85 -5.52 -2.75
CA LEU A 96 8.37 -6.77 -3.27
C LEU A 96 8.31 -7.82 -2.17
N VAL A 97 8.17 -9.08 -2.57
CA VAL A 97 8.13 -10.23 -1.67
C VAL A 97 9.32 -11.12 -2.00
N LEU A 98 10.10 -11.49 -0.99
CA LEU A 98 11.25 -12.37 -1.17
C LEU A 98 10.82 -13.78 -1.56
N ASP A 99 11.42 -14.31 -2.62
CA ASP A 99 11.14 -15.66 -3.12
C ASP A 99 11.88 -16.76 -2.33
N HIS A 100 12.98 -16.39 -1.70
CA HIS A 100 13.90 -17.27 -0.96
C HIS A 100 14.52 -16.52 0.22
N ASP A 101 15.05 -17.28 1.18
CA ASP A 101 15.83 -16.71 2.28
C ASP A 101 17.10 -16.03 1.75
N ASN A 102 17.38 -14.84 2.27
CA ASN A 102 18.57 -14.06 1.99
C ASN A 102 19.32 -13.79 3.29
N ILE A 103 20.14 -14.76 3.69
CA ILE A 103 20.86 -14.76 4.96
C ILE A 103 22.34 -14.47 4.70
N TRP A 104 22.82 -13.36 5.25
CA TRP A 104 24.22 -12.97 5.25
C TRP A 104 24.72 -12.82 6.68
N GLU A 105 25.14 -13.93 7.28
CA GLU A 105 25.56 -13.99 8.68
C GLU A 105 26.72 -13.02 8.99
N ALA A 106 27.68 -12.89 8.07
CA ALA A 106 28.86 -12.04 8.24
C ALA A 106 28.54 -10.56 8.45
N VAL A 107 27.38 -10.10 7.97
CA VAL A 107 26.89 -8.72 8.12
C VAL A 107 25.59 -8.64 8.93
N GLY A 108 25.16 -9.76 9.53
CA GLY A 108 23.96 -9.83 10.34
C GLY A 108 22.65 -9.55 9.58
N CYS A 109 22.62 -9.80 8.27
CA CYS A 109 21.40 -9.63 7.47
C CYS A 109 20.62 -10.93 7.46
N TYR A 110 19.39 -10.92 7.97
CA TYR A 110 18.49 -12.07 8.00
C TYR A 110 17.16 -11.65 7.41
N GLN A 111 16.93 -12.02 6.14
CA GLN A 111 15.65 -11.82 5.47
C GLN A 111 15.16 -13.18 5.03
N TYR A 112 13.89 -13.47 5.27
CA TYR A 112 13.29 -14.77 5.01
C TYR A 112 12.36 -14.69 3.81
N LYS A 113 12.14 -15.83 3.18
CA LYS A 113 11.12 -15.98 2.16
C LYS A 113 9.77 -15.47 2.67
N GLY A 114 9.11 -14.64 1.87
CA GLY A 114 7.84 -14.01 2.22
C GLY A 114 7.99 -12.66 2.93
N ASP A 115 9.20 -12.25 3.30
CA ASP A 115 9.43 -10.89 3.81
C ASP A 115 9.14 -9.85 2.73
N PHE A 116 8.52 -8.74 3.16
CA PHE A 116 8.16 -7.63 2.30
C PHE A 116 9.24 -6.54 2.32
N ILE A 117 9.59 -6.03 1.14
CA ILE A 117 10.57 -4.95 0.97
C ILE A 117 9.95 -3.85 0.11
N LEU A 118 9.94 -2.62 0.60
CA LEU A 118 9.55 -1.47 -0.21
C LEU A 118 10.73 -1.06 -1.11
N CYS A 119 10.57 -1.20 -2.42
CA CYS A 119 11.61 -0.85 -3.38
C CYS A 119 11.69 0.66 -3.59
N ASN A 120 12.89 1.22 -3.50
CA ASN A 120 13.18 2.65 -3.73
C ASN A 120 13.92 2.91 -5.06
N HIS A 121 14.14 1.87 -5.87
CA HIS A 121 14.84 1.94 -7.15
C HIS A 121 13.89 1.66 -8.32
N ASP A 122 14.21 2.20 -9.50
CA ASP A 122 13.36 1.99 -10.69
C ASP A 122 13.32 0.54 -11.17
N ARG A 123 14.34 -0.25 -10.81
CA ARG A 123 14.37 -1.70 -11.03
C ARG A 123 14.98 -2.38 -9.83
N TRP A 124 14.39 -3.48 -9.42
CA TRP A 124 14.97 -4.43 -8.51
C TRP A 124 16.09 -5.18 -9.24
N TYR A 125 17.32 -4.97 -8.79
CA TYR A 125 18.47 -5.64 -9.39
C TYR A 125 18.51 -7.09 -8.92
N CYS A 126 18.28 -8.04 -9.83
CA CYS A 126 18.59 -9.44 -9.59
C CYS A 126 20.06 -9.71 -9.97
N GLY A 127 20.93 -9.78 -8.96
CA GLY A 127 22.32 -10.24 -9.08
C GLY A 127 22.52 -11.54 -8.31
N THR A 128 23.70 -12.16 -8.40
CA THR A 128 24.04 -13.33 -7.56
C THR A 128 23.95 -13.01 -6.06
N ASP A 129 24.14 -11.74 -5.71
CA ASP A 129 24.26 -11.27 -4.33
C ASP A 129 23.00 -10.49 -3.87
N VAL A 130 21.94 -10.45 -4.69
CA VAL A 130 20.67 -9.78 -4.35
C VAL A 130 19.55 -10.80 -4.37
N ALA A 131 18.78 -10.84 -3.29
CA ALA A 131 17.66 -11.76 -3.14
C ALA A 131 16.69 -11.68 -4.33
N GLN A 132 16.28 -12.83 -4.84
CA GLN A 132 15.17 -12.90 -5.79
C GLN A 132 13.88 -12.48 -5.08
N ALA A 133 13.12 -11.63 -5.76
CA ALA A 133 11.86 -11.12 -5.27
C ALA A 133 10.92 -10.87 -6.45
N HIS A 134 9.62 -10.94 -6.17
CA HIS A 134 8.56 -10.57 -7.10
C HIS A 134 7.76 -9.38 -6.57
N LYS A 135 7.02 -8.71 -7.45
CA LYS A 135 6.07 -7.65 -7.04
C LYS A 135 4.95 -8.25 -6.21
N ALA A 136 4.69 -7.66 -5.05
CA ALA A 136 3.59 -8.08 -4.20
C ALA A 136 2.27 -8.05 -4.95
N THR A 137 1.52 -9.14 -4.87
CA THR A 137 0.15 -9.22 -5.38
C THR A 137 -0.79 -8.43 -4.48
N VAL A 138 -1.98 -8.09 -5.00
CA VAL A 138 -3.04 -7.45 -4.20
C VAL A 138 -3.35 -8.25 -2.94
N LYS A 139 -3.36 -9.59 -3.03
CA LYS A 139 -3.65 -10.46 -1.90
C LYS A 139 -2.56 -10.38 -0.83
N GLU A 140 -1.29 -10.40 -1.23
CA GLU A 140 -0.15 -10.26 -0.32
C GLU A 140 -0.13 -8.88 0.34
N LEU A 141 -0.46 -7.81 -0.40
CA LEU A 141 -0.62 -6.48 0.18
C LEU A 141 -1.76 -6.44 1.20
N GLN A 142 -2.91 -7.06 0.89
CA GLN A 142 -4.02 -7.17 1.84
C GLN A 142 -3.60 -7.93 3.09
N GLU A 143 -2.84 -9.02 2.97
CA GLU A 143 -2.31 -9.78 4.10
C GLU A 143 -1.33 -8.94 4.93
N LEU A 144 -0.35 -8.27 4.30
CA LEU A 144 0.62 -7.38 4.94
C LEU A 144 -0.08 -6.31 5.79
N PHE A 145 -1.02 -5.57 5.18
CA PHE A 145 -1.70 -4.46 5.84
C PHE A 145 -2.90 -4.87 6.70
N SER A 146 -3.20 -6.17 6.79
CA SER A 146 -4.16 -6.73 7.75
C SER A 146 -3.50 -7.19 9.05
N GLN A 147 -2.17 -7.31 9.09
CA GLN A 147 -1.45 -7.70 10.30
C GLN A 147 -1.61 -6.63 11.38
N LYS A 148 -2.40 -6.93 12.40
CA LYS A 148 -2.43 -6.12 13.63
C LYS A 148 -1.12 -6.37 14.37
N ILE A 149 -0.31 -5.33 14.58
CA ILE A 149 0.82 -5.41 15.50
C ILE A 149 0.25 -5.73 16.89
N GLN A 150 0.44 -6.95 17.37
CA GLN A 150 0.30 -7.26 18.79
C GLN A 150 1.47 -6.61 19.51
N VAL A 151 1.24 -5.45 20.10
CA VAL A 151 2.20 -4.89 21.07
C VAL A 151 2.05 -5.73 22.34
N PRO A 152 3.07 -6.49 22.78
CA PRO A 152 2.99 -7.17 24.06
C PRO A 152 2.77 -6.11 25.15
N GLN A 153 1.65 -6.22 25.88
CA GLN A 153 1.44 -5.46 27.11
C GLN A 153 2.43 -6.02 28.14
N ILE A 154 3.57 -5.34 28.31
CA ILE A 154 4.50 -5.66 29.40
C ILE A 154 3.93 -5.04 30.67
N GLU A 155 3.33 -5.87 31.52
CA GLU A 155 2.99 -5.49 32.89
C GLU A 155 4.26 -5.54 33.75
N TRP A 156 4.66 -4.39 34.30
CA TRP A 156 5.76 -4.31 35.25
C TRP A 156 5.21 -4.49 36.67
N ASN A 157 5.70 -5.50 37.39
CA ASN A 157 5.45 -5.60 38.82
C ASN A 157 6.44 -4.70 39.56
N ILE A 158 5.93 -3.83 40.44
CA ILE A 158 6.76 -2.93 41.25
C ILE A 158 7.78 -3.71 42.12
N ASN A 159 7.47 -4.96 42.48
CA ASN A 159 8.36 -5.83 43.24
C ASN A 159 9.57 -6.33 42.43
N ASP A 160 9.50 -6.33 41.09
CA ASP A 160 10.62 -6.71 40.21
C ASP A 160 11.68 -5.61 40.12
N VAL A 161 11.30 -4.37 40.49
CA VAL A 161 12.18 -3.18 40.46
C VAL A 161 12.80 -2.92 41.83
N ILE A 162 12.11 -3.30 42.90
CA ILE A 162 12.50 -2.95 44.28
C ILE A 162 13.44 -3.99 44.90
N ASN A 163 13.48 -5.24 44.41
CA ASN A 163 14.41 -6.26 44.90
C ASN A 163 15.64 -6.38 44.00
N LYS A 164 16.56 -5.43 44.12
CA LYS A 164 17.99 -5.68 43.90
C LYS A 164 18.70 -5.22 45.17
N ASP A 165 19.24 -6.19 45.89
CA ASP A 165 20.12 -6.01 47.05
C ASP A 165 21.26 -5.02 46.77
#